data_AF-Q7WSW5-F1
#
_entry.id   AF-Q7WSW5-F1
#
_cell.length_a   1.000
_cell.length_b   1.000
_cell.length_c   1.000
_cell.angle_alpha   90.00
_cell.angle_beta   90.00
_cell.angle_gamma   90.00
#
_symmetry.space_group_name_H-M   'P 1'
#
loop_
_entity.id
_entity.type
_entity.pdbx_description
1 polymer ?
#
loop_
_entity_poly.entity_id
_entity_poly.type
_entity_poly.pdbx_seq_one_letter_code
_entity_poly.pdbx_strand_id
1 'polypeptide(L)'
;GMYACNGILFTHESPRRGETFVTRKITRGLANIAQGLEKCLYMGNMDALRDWGHAKDYVRMQWMMLQQDQPEDFVIATGVQYSVRQFIEWSAKELGVTLTFEGQGVDEKGIVTAIEGDKAPALKVGDVV
;
A
#
# COMPACT_ATOMS: atom_id res chain seq x y z
N GLY A 1 -33.06 -2.81 24.67
CA GLY A 1 -32.30 -3.69 23.75
C GLY A 1 -30.82 -3.49 23.97
N MET A 2 -29.97 -4.34 23.42
CA MET A 2 -28.52 -4.14 23.39
C MET A 2 -28.17 -3.15 22.27
N TYR A 3 -27.29 -2.19 22.54
CA TYR A 3 -26.75 -1.32 21.49
C TYR A 3 -25.65 -2.07 20.75
N ALA A 4 -25.89 -2.45 19.49
CA ALA A 4 -24.95 -3.18 18.66
C ALA A 4 -24.97 -2.62 17.24
N CYS A 5 -23.80 -2.29 16.69
CA CYS A 5 -23.62 -1.72 15.36
C CYS A 5 -22.44 -2.38 14.65
N ASN A 6 -22.49 -2.45 13.31
CA ASN A 6 -21.43 -2.98 12.48
C ASN A 6 -20.70 -1.86 11.73
N GLY A 7 -19.38 -1.82 11.88
CA GLY A 7 -18.51 -1.02 11.02
C GLY A 7 -18.08 -1.83 9.81
N ILE A 8 -18.60 -1.50 8.63
CA ILE A 8 -18.20 -2.10 7.36
C ILE A 8 -16.99 -1.29 6.84
N LEU A 9 -15.84 -1.57 7.43
CA LEU A 9 -14.60 -0.83 7.18
C LEU A 9 -13.86 -1.38 5.96
N PHE A 10 -13.62 -0.51 4.99
CA PHE A 10 -12.76 -0.81 3.85
C PHE A 10 -11.28 -0.85 4.26
N THR A 11 -10.40 -1.19 3.33
CA THR A 11 -8.98 -1.37 3.61
C THR A 11 -8.37 -0.14 4.25
N HIS A 12 -7.64 -0.35 5.35
CA HIS A 12 -6.98 0.72 6.08
C HIS A 12 -5.62 0.27 6.56
N GLU A 13 -4.66 1.16 6.42
CA GLU A 13 -3.23 0.85 6.47
C GLU A 13 -2.52 1.74 7.50
N SER A 14 -1.33 1.35 7.91
CA SER A 14 -0.46 2.15 8.78
C SER A 14 0.96 1.59 8.83
N PRO A 15 1.94 2.31 9.40
CA PRO A 15 3.25 1.75 9.74
C PRO A 15 3.21 0.58 10.73
N ARG A 16 2.04 0.21 11.27
CA ARG A 16 1.82 -0.96 12.14
C ARG A 16 1.13 -2.12 11.44
N ARG A 17 0.81 -1.99 10.14
CA ARG A 17 0.21 -3.08 9.36
C ARG A 17 1.13 -4.31 9.36
N GLY A 18 0.55 -5.50 9.46
CA GLY A 18 1.28 -6.76 9.35
C GLY A 18 2.01 -6.88 8.01
N GLU A 19 3.20 -7.49 8.04
CA GLU A 19 4.17 -7.46 6.94
C GLU A 19 3.73 -8.25 5.69
N THR A 20 2.76 -9.16 5.84
CA THR A 20 2.22 -9.98 4.75
C THR A 20 1.16 -9.27 3.91
N PHE A 21 0.61 -8.15 4.40
CA PHE A 21 -0.35 -7.35 3.63
C PHE A 21 0.37 -6.52 2.56
N VAL A 22 -0.28 -6.40 1.39
CA VAL A 22 0.31 -5.87 0.16
C VAL A 22 1.05 -4.54 0.34
N THR A 23 0.44 -3.56 0.99
CA THR A 23 1.01 -2.22 1.22
C THR A 23 2.29 -2.26 2.07
N ARG A 24 2.30 -3.10 3.11
CA ARG A 24 3.46 -3.25 3.99
C ARG A 24 4.55 -4.09 3.36
N LYS A 25 4.16 -5.14 2.63
CA LYS A 25 5.06 -5.93 1.80
C LYS A 25 5.80 -5.04 0.79
N ILE A 26 5.08 -4.14 0.11
CA ILE A 26 5.66 -3.18 -0.86
C ILE A 26 6.63 -2.22 -0.18
N THR A 27 6.16 -1.47 0.82
CA THR A 27 6.99 -0.43 1.46
C THR A 27 8.24 -1.00 2.10
N ARG A 28 8.15 -2.18 2.71
CA ARG A 28 9.31 -2.84 3.32
C ARG A 28 10.22 -3.49 2.28
N GLY A 29 9.65 -4.16 1.27
CA GLY A 29 10.43 -4.78 0.20
C GLY A 29 11.24 -3.76 -0.59
N LEU A 30 10.61 -2.66 -1.03
CA LEU A 30 11.31 -1.59 -1.75
C LEU A 30 12.38 -0.91 -0.89
N ALA A 31 12.10 -0.68 0.39
CA ALA A 31 13.11 -0.13 1.30
C ALA A 31 14.30 -1.10 1.48
N ASN A 32 14.05 -2.40 1.63
CA ASN A 32 15.11 -3.41 1.73
C ASN A 32 15.94 -3.49 0.44
N ILE A 33 15.29 -3.44 -0.72
CA ILE A 33 15.95 -3.45 -2.04
C ILE A 33 16.83 -2.21 -2.21
N ALA A 34 16.28 -1.02 -1.88
CA ALA A 34 17.01 0.25 -1.95
C ALA A 34 18.30 0.25 -1.10
N GLN A 35 18.30 -0.50 0.00
CA GLN A 35 19.44 -0.67 0.91
C GLN A 35 20.29 -1.92 0.63
N GLY A 36 19.96 -2.70 -0.42
CA GLY A 36 20.73 -3.89 -0.83
C GLY A 36 20.53 -5.12 0.07
N LEU A 37 19.49 -5.12 0.90
CA LEU A 37 19.15 -6.23 1.80
C LEU A 37 18.34 -7.32 1.10
N GLU A 38 17.56 -6.94 0.08
CA GLU A 38 16.79 -7.83 -0.78
C GLU A 38 17.07 -7.50 -2.25
N LYS A 39 16.83 -8.45 -3.15
CA LYS A 39 17.12 -8.28 -4.58
C LYS A 39 15.90 -7.92 -5.41
N CYS A 40 14.72 -8.40 -5.02
CA CYS A 40 13.52 -8.31 -5.83
C CYS A 40 12.27 -8.54 -4.97
N LEU A 41 11.20 -7.79 -5.28
CA LEU A 41 9.88 -7.86 -4.67
C LEU A 41 8.92 -8.59 -5.61
N TYR A 42 8.59 -9.85 -5.30
CA TYR A 42 7.64 -10.62 -6.09
C TYR A 42 6.20 -10.25 -5.78
N MET A 43 5.42 -9.93 -6.81
CA MET A 43 4.03 -9.51 -6.70
C MET A 43 3.07 -10.46 -7.42
N GLY A 44 1.82 -10.45 -6.98
CA GLY A 44 0.71 -11.13 -7.65
C GLY A 44 0.03 -10.19 -8.64
N ASN A 45 -1.29 -10.05 -8.52
CA ASN A 45 -2.06 -9.14 -9.38
C ASN A 45 -1.75 -7.66 -9.08
N MET A 46 -1.07 -6.99 -10.03
CA MET A 46 -0.69 -5.58 -9.97
C MET A 46 -1.84 -4.60 -10.27
N ASP A 47 -2.89 -5.08 -10.94
CA ASP A 47 -4.03 -4.27 -11.37
C ASP A 47 -5.20 -4.33 -10.38
N ALA A 48 -5.04 -5.04 -9.26
CA ALA A 48 -6.05 -5.12 -8.21
C ALA A 48 -6.29 -3.73 -7.59
N LEU A 49 -7.55 -3.26 -7.67
CA LEU A 49 -7.97 -1.96 -7.12
C LEU A 49 -8.41 -2.07 -5.66
N ARG A 50 -7.98 -1.14 -4.81
CA ARG A 50 -8.41 -1.04 -3.42
C ARG A 50 -8.62 0.41 -3.00
N ASP A 51 -9.62 0.61 -2.16
CA ASP A 51 -9.78 1.82 -1.36
C ASP A 51 -8.92 1.64 -0.09
N TRP A 52 -7.91 2.49 0.08
CA TRP A 52 -6.96 2.46 1.19
C TRP A 52 -7.02 3.77 2.00
N GLY A 53 -7.55 3.69 3.21
CA GLY A 53 -7.46 4.76 4.20
C GLY A 53 -6.35 4.56 5.23
N HIS A 54 -6.23 5.49 6.18
CA HIS A 54 -5.30 5.33 7.30
C HIS A 54 -6.01 4.80 8.55
N ALA A 55 -5.44 3.76 9.19
CA ALA A 55 -6.06 3.05 10.30
C ALA A 55 -6.43 3.94 11.50
N LYS A 56 -5.66 5.02 11.74
CA LYS A 56 -5.94 6.00 12.80
C LYS A 56 -7.30 6.69 12.63
N ASP A 57 -7.70 6.97 11.40
CA ASP A 57 -8.98 7.65 11.14
C ASP A 57 -10.14 6.67 11.27
N TYR A 58 -9.91 5.41 10.90
CA TYR A 58 -10.91 4.34 10.95
C TYR A 58 -11.25 3.97 12.40
N VAL A 59 -10.26 3.89 13.30
CA VAL A 59 -10.53 3.65 14.74
C VAL A 59 -11.28 4.81 15.40
N ARG A 60 -11.10 6.05 14.90
CA ARG A 60 -11.91 7.19 15.35
C ARG A 60 -13.37 7.02 14.94
N MET A 61 -13.64 6.54 13.73
CA MET A 61 -15.01 6.26 13.28
C MET A 61 -15.67 5.17 14.11
N GLN A 62 -14.94 4.08 14.42
CA GLN A 62 -15.45 3.03 15.32
C GLN A 62 -15.90 3.61 16.68
N TRP A 63 -15.11 4.51 17.27
CA TRP A 63 -15.50 5.19 18.50
C TRP A 63 -16.73 6.09 18.30
N MET A 64 -16.78 6.87 17.22
CA MET A 64 -17.90 7.78 16.91
C MET A 64 -19.24 7.04 16.70
N MET A 65 -19.21 5.85 16.11
CA MET A 65 -20.39 4.99 15.94
C MET A 65 -21.05 4.62 17.27
N LEU A 66 -20.25 4.43 18.32
CA LEU A 66 -20.73 4.12 19.66
C LEU A 66 -21.29 5.33 20.41
N GLN A 67 -21.16 6.54 19.85
CA GLN A 67 -21.67 7.78 20.44
C GLN A 67 -23.01 8.22 19.86
N GLN A 68 -23.56 7.50 18.86
CA GLN A 68 -24.82 7.85 18.24
C GLN A 68 -26.00 7.48 19.15
N ASP A 69 -27.12 8.21 19.01
CA ASP A 69 -28.32 7.97 19.82
C ASP A 69 -28.97 6.62 19.51
N GLN A 70 -28.85 6.13 18.28
CA GLN A 70 -29.41 4.86 17.81
C GLN A 70 -28.33 4.01 17.12
N PRO A 71 -28.33 2.68 17.33
CA PRO A 71 -27.37 1.80 16.68
C PRO A 71 -27.66 1.69 15.19
N GLU A 72 -26.64 1.97 14.37
CA GLU A 72 -26.69 1.88 12.91
C GLU A 72 -25.42 1.24 12.36
N ASP A 73 -25.53 0.63 11.18
CA ASP A 73 -24.40 0.08 10.46
C ASP A 73 -23.82 1.13 9.50
N PHE A 74 -22.49 1.28 9.50
CA PHE A 74 -21.81 2.32 8.72
C PHE A 74 -20.78 1.72 7.77
N VAL A 75 -20.82 2.18 6.51
CA VAL A 75 -19.73 1.95 5.54
C VAL A 75 -18.69 3.05 5.73
N ILE A 76 -17.44 2.66 6.00
CA ILE A 76 -16.32 3.58 6.20
C ILE A 76 -15.24 3.31 5.15
N ALA A 77 -15.06 4.26 4.24
CA ALA A 77 -14.15 4.19 3.10
C ALA A 77 -13.68 5.61 2.69
N THR A 78 -12.61 5.71 1.89
CA THR A 78 -12.16 7.01 1.35
C THR A 78 -12.97 7.45 0.13
N GLY A 79 -13.61 6.51 -0.56
CA GLY A 79 -14.35 6.74 -1.81
C GLY A 79 -13.46 6.75 -3.06
N VAL A 80 -12.16 6.52 -2.91
CA VAL A 80 -11.19 6.52 -4.03
C VAL A 80 -10.41 5.21 -4.03
N GLN A 81 -10.19 4.67 -5.23
CA GLN A 81 -9.47 3.42 -5.41
C GLN A 81 -8.18 3.60 -6.21
N TYR A 82 -7.19 2.80 -5.85
CA TYR A 82 -5.90 2.76 -6.54
C TYR A 82 -5.45 1.32 -6.76
N SER A 83 -4.67 1.10 -7.80
CA SER A 83 -4.09 -0.21 -8.10
C SER A 83 -2.87 -0.49 -7.24
N VAL A 84 -2.53 -1.78 -7.11
CA VAL A 84 -1.27 -2.22 -6.50
C VAL A 84 -0.06 -1.61 -7.23
N ARG A 85 -0.12 -1.50 -8.56
CA ARG A 85 0.89 -0.83 -9.39
C ARG A 85 1.09 0.63 -8.99
N GLN A 86 0.02 1.41 -8.88
CA GLN A 86 0.11 2.82 -8.45
C GLN A 86 0.75 2.93 -7.07
N PHE A 87 0.41 2.03 -6.14
CA PHE A 87 1.01 2.02 -4.82
C PHE A 87 2.53 1.73 -4.85
N ILE A 88 2.98 0.84 -5.74
CA ILE A 88 4.40 0.55 -5.97
C ILE A 88 5.10 1.78 -6.55
N GLU A 89 4.53 2.39 -7.58
CA GLU A 89 5.09 3.59 -8.22
C GLU A 89 5.29 4.73 -7.21
N TRP A 90 4.30 4.99 -6.35
CA TRP A 90 4.42 6.02 -5.32
C TRP A 90 5.44 5.67 -4.25
N SER A 91 5.48 4.41 -3.82
CA SER A 91 6.44 3.93 -2.83
C SER A 91 7.88 4.02 -3.35
N ALA A 92 8.10 3.66 -4.61
CA ALA A 92 9.40 3.80 -5.28
C ALA A 92 9.79 5.28 -5.42
N LYS A 93 8.83 6.14 -5.81
CA LYS A 93 9.07 7.59 -5.94
C LYS A 93 9.47 8.23 -4.61
N GLU A 94 8.91 7.79 -3.48
CA GLU A 94 9.32 8.28 -2.14
C GLU A 94 10.78 7.93 -1.80
N LEU A 95 11.32 6.86 -2.40
CA LEU A 95 12.73 6.49 -2.35
C LEU A 95 13.57 7.17 -3.44
N GLY A 96 12.98 8.02 -4.26
CA GLY A 96 13.63 8.67 -5.39
C GLY A 96 13.83 7.76 -6.61
N VAL A 97 13.11 6.63 -6.68
CA VAL A 97 13.24 5.64 -7.76
C VAL A 97 12.07 5.77 -8.72
N THR A 98 12.36 5.94 -10.01
CA THR A 98 11.36 5.86 -11.08
C THR A 98 11.40 4.48 -11.70
N LEU A 99 10.22 3.86 -11.85
CA LEU A 99 10.06 2.53 -12.44
C LEU A 99 9.31 2.64 -13.77
N THR A 100 9.71 1.80 -14.73
CA THR A 100 8.87 1.40 -15.86
C THR A 100 8.49 -0.06 -15.71
N PHE A 101 7.36 -0.45 -16.29
CA PHE A 101 6.93 -1.84 -16.28
C PHE A 101 6.96 -2.40 -17.71
N GLU A 102 7.65 -3.52 -17.88
CA GLU A 102 7.79 -4.22 -19.16
C GLU A 102 7.38 -5.68 -19.01
N GLY A 103 6.75 -6.22 -20.05
CA GLY A 103 6.18 -7.57 -20.03
C GLY A 103 4.68 -7.56 -19.71
N GLN A 104 4.10 -8.75 -19.50
CA GLN A 104 2.68 -8.93 -19.21
C GLN A 104 2.46 -10.11 -18.27
N GLY A 105 1.39 -10.02 -17.46
CA GLY A 105 1.00 -11.10 -16.55
C GLY A 105 2.14 -11.46 -15.60
N VAL A 106 2.51 -12.75 -15.57
CA VAL A 106 3.56 -13.26 -14.68
C VAL A 106 4.98 -12.90 -15.10
N ASP A 107 5.16 -12.46 -16.35
CA ASP A 107 6.47 -12.08 -16.91
C ASP A 107 6.72 -10.56 -16.82
N GLU A 108 5.76 -9.81 -16.27
CA GLU A 108 5.90 -8.37 -16.07
C GLU A 108 6.93 -8.05 -14.98
N LYS A 109 7.79 -7.07 -15.25
CA LYS A 109 8.91 -6.67 -14.38
C LYS A 109 8.95 -5.15 -14.21
N GLY A 110 9.26 -4.70 -12.99
CA GLY A 110 9.58 -3.31 -12.70
C GLY A 110 11.07 -3.04 -12.94
N ILE A 111 11.40 -2.09 -13.81
CA ILE A 111 12.77 -1.74 -14.19
C ILE A 111 13.04 -0.30 -13.75
N VAL A 112 14.15 -0.07 -13.06
CA VAL A 112 14.58 1.26 -12.64
C VAL A 112 15.03 2.09 -13.83
N THR A 113 14.39 3.24 -14.07
CA THR A 113 14.72 4.14 -15.18
C THR A 113 15.41 5.42 -14.74
N ALA A 114 15.18 5.85 -13.49
CA ALA A 114 15.86 6.98 -12.89
C ALA A 114 15.99 6.80 -11.38
N ILE A 115 17.06 7.38 -10.82
CA ILE A 115 17.31 7.45 -9.38
C ILE A 115 17.67 8.89 -9.04
N GLU A 116 16.95 9.48 -8.09
CA GLU A 116 17.12 10.83 -7.59
C GLU A 116 17.33 10.79 -6.07
N GLY A 117 18.29 11.57 -5.56
CA GLY A 117 18.61 11.59 -4.13
C GLY A 117 19.47 10.41 -3.66
N ASP A 118 19.41 10.10 -2.37
CA ASP A 118 20.36 9.23 -1.66
C ASP A 118 19.70 8.05 -0.92
N LYS A 119 18.38 7.91 -0.99
CA LYS A 119 17.61 6.87 -0.28
C LYS A 119 17.74 5.46 -0.89
N ALA A 120 18.31 5.34 -2.08
CA ALA A 120 18.47 4.07 -2.80
C ALA A 120 19.92 3.79 -3.24
N PRO A 121 20.89 3.76 -2.30
CA PRO A 121 22.31 3.66 -2.63
C PRO A 121 22.71 2.31 -3.27
N ALA A 122 21.90 1.27 -3.10
CA ALA A 122 22.18 -0.06 -3.65
C ALA A 122 21.63 -0.28 -5.07
N LEU A 123 20.77 0.62 -5.56
CA LEU A 123 20.12 0.49 -6.87
C LEU A 123 20.88 1.21 -7.98
N LYS A 124 20.71 0.71 -9.19
CA LYS A 124 21.21 1.29 -10.44
C LYS A 124 20.11 1.35 -11.48
N VAL A 125 20.22 2.30 -12.40
CA VAL A 125 19.37 2.34 -13.59
C VAL A 125 19.56 1.06 -14.39
N GLY A 126 18.45 0.42 -14.76
CA GLY A 126 18.40 -0.88 -15.42
C GLY A 126 18.18 -2.07 -14.48
N ASP A 127 18.25 -1.88 -13.16
CA ASP A 127 17.97 -2.96 -12.20
C ASP A 127 16.49 -3.36 -12.26
N VAL A 128 16.24 -4.66 -12.13
CA VAL A 128 14.91 -5.23 -11.94
C VAL A 128 14.66 -5.35 -10.45
N VAL A 129 13.56 -4.76 -9.98
CA VAL A 129 13.19 -4.71 -8.55
C VAL A 129 11.89 -5.42 -8.26
#